data_AF-B7PI04-F1
#
_entry.id   AF-B7PI04-F1
#
_cell.length_a   1.000
_cell.length_b   1.000
_cell.length_c   1.000
_cell.angle_alpha   90.00
_cell.angle_beta   90.00
_cell.angle_gamma   90.00
#
_symmetry.space_group_name_H-M   'P 1'
#
loop_
_entity.id
_entity.type
_entity.pdbx_description
1 polymer ?
#
loop_
_entity_poly.entity_id
_entity_poly.type
_entity_poly.pdbx_seq_one_letter_code
_entity_poly.pdbx_strand_id
1 'polypeptide(L)'
;MLCAEAGVEKPVELMVGGLVDVLNSTHGAWFEAKIIDIVRKESTVPEPTPEESASRRTADDDDDILYCIQFDDYEDERVTVPLSSIRPRARRLIPFADVSVGDALMANYNVEDPDELGFWYDCEVTAKRATRTTRELSATVYVG
;
A
#
# COMPACT_ATOMS: atom_id res chain seq x y z
N MET A 1 12.38 7.55 -7.62
CA MET A 1 12.79 7.20 -6.24
C MET A 1 12.18 5.84 -5.94
N LEU A 2 12.94 4.87 -5.38
CA LEU A 2 12.45 3.51 -5.11
C LEU A 2 12.28 3.32 -3.61
N CYS A 3 11.09 2.94 -3.19
CA CYS A 3 10.79 2.59 -1.82
C CYS A 3 10.33 1.13 -1.79
N ALA A 4 10.75 0.34 -0.81
CA ALA A 4 10.14 -0.97 -0.58
C ALA A 4 9.23 -0.89 0.64
N GLU A 5 8.23 -1.76 0.63
CA GLU A 5 7.57 -2.15 1.86
C GLU A 5 8.59 -2.76 2.83
N ALA A 6 8.37 -2.52 4.12
CA ALA A 6 9.24 -3.04 5.16
C ALA A 6 9.25 -4.58 5.08
N GLY A 7 10.42 -5.15 4.80
CA GLY A 7 10.63 -6.59 4.91
C GLY A 7 10.24 -7.05 6.31
N VAL A 8 9.32 -8.01 6.35
CA VAL A 8 8.86 -8.85 7.47
C VAL A 8 9.62 -8.67 8.80
N GLU A 9 9.32 -7.62 9.55
CA GLU A 9 9.67 -7.50 10.97
C GLU A 9 8.53 -6.78 11.71
N LYS A 10 7.57 -7.58 12.17
CA LYS A 10 6.26 -7.23 12.79
C LYS A 10 5.19 -6.71 11.81
N PRO A 11 3.94 -7.23 11.89
CA PRO A 11 2.82 -6.57 11.24
C PRO A 11 2.70 -5.18 11.83
N VAL A 12 2.80 -4.15 10.98
CA VAL A 12 2.50 -2.79 11.41
C VAL A 12 0.99 -2.74 11.62
N GLU A 13 0.57 -2.60 12.87
CA GLU A 13 -0.85 -2.48 13.20
C GLU A 13 -1.41 -1.19 12.59
N LEU A 14 -2.42 -1.33 11.73
CA LEU A 14 -3.18 -0.20 11.21
C LEU A 14 -4.14 0.29 12.31
N MET A 15 -3.90 1.51 12.78
CA MET A 15 -4.67 2.12 13.87
C MET A 15 -4.99 3.58 13.54
N VAL A 16 -6.00 4.13 14.22
CA VAL A 16 -6.35 5.55 14.12
C VAL A 16 -5.13 6.42 14.40
N GLY A 17 -4.91 7.41 13.53
CA GLY A 17 -3.73 8.28 13.52
C GLY A 17 -2.52 7.71 12.75
N GLY A 18 -2.57 6.45 12.32
CA GLY A 18 -1.51 5.79 11.55
C GLY A 18 -1.34 6.40 10.15
N LEU A 19 -0.08 6.53 9.72
CA LEU A 19 0.26 6.98 8.37
C LEU A 19 0.31 5.77 7.42
N VAL A 20 -0.38 5.90 6.30
CA VAL A 20 -0.61 4.85 5.32
C VAL A 20 -0.39 5.36 3.91
N ASP A 21 -0.23 4.41 2.99
CA ASP A 21 -0.41 4.62 1.57
C ASP A 21 -1.72 3.94 1.16
N VAL A 22 -2.53 4.63 0.35
CA VAL A 22 -3.85 4.17 -0.09
C VAL A 22 -3.87 4.06 -1.60
N LEU A 23 -4.36 2.93 -2.10
CA LEU A 23 -4.48 2.66 -3.53
C LEU A 23 -5.68 3.43 -4.09
N ASN A 24 -5.42 4.33 -5.03
CA ASN A 24 -6.46 5.01 -5.79
C ASN A 24 -6.84 4.16 -7.01
N SER A 25 -8.07 3.68 -7.07
CA SER A 25 -8.57 2.82 -8.15
C SER A 25 -8.72 3.53 -9.50
N THR A 26 -8.82 4.86 -9.52
CA THR A 26 -8.92 5.64 -10.77
C THR A 26 -7.56 5.75 -11.46
N HIS A 27 -6.49 5.93 -10.69
CA HIS A 27 -5.13 6.11 -11.21
C HIS A 27 -4.25 4.86 -11.13
N GLY A 28 -4.68 3.83 -10.38
CA GLY A 28 -3.88 2.63 -10.11
C GLY A 28 -2.62 2.93 -9.29
N ALA A 29 -2.62 4.03 -8.54
CA ALA A 29 -1.44 4.56 -7.86
C ALA A 29 -1.65 4.73 -6.36
N TRP A 30 -0.55 4.75 -5.62
CA TRP A 30 -0.51 4.91 -4.17
C TRP A 30 -0.38 6.38 -3.77
N PHE A 31 -1.22 6.79 -2.82
CA PHE A 31 -1.25 8.15 -2.29
C PHE A 31 -1.10 8.14 -0.77
N GLU A 32 -0.39 9.14 -0.26
CA GLU A 32 -0.15 9.31 1.17
C GLU A 32 -1.43 9.74 1.90
N ALA A 33 -1.81 9.00 2.94
CA ALA A 33 -2.97 9.31 3.77
C ALA A 33 -2.77 8.96 5.25
N LYS A 34 -3.71 9.39 6.09
CA LYS A 34 -3.79 9.03 7.51
C LYS A 34 -5.12 8.36 7.83
N ILE A 35 -5.09 7.31 8.65
CA ILE A 35 -6.30 6.69 9.19
C ILE A 35 -6.91 7.64 10.22
N ILE A 36 -8.16 8.05 10.00
CA ILE A 36 -8.91 8.92 10.91
C ILE A 36 -9.98 8.16 11.71
N ASP A 37 -10.46 7.03 11.20
CA ASP A 37 -11.43 6.17 11.88
C ASP A 37 -11.37 4.73 11.35
N ILE A 38 -11.89 3.78 12.12
CA ILE A 38 -11.98 2.35 11.75
C ILE A 38 -13.40 1.87 12.05
N VAL A 39 -14.09 1.42 11.01
CA VAL A 39 -15.50 1.03 11.07
C VAL A 39 -15.62 -0.46 10.78
N ARG A 40 -16.36 -1.19 11.61
CA ARG A 40 -16.77 -2.56 11.30
C ARG A 40 -18.08 -2.54 10.53
N LYS A 41 -18.14 -3.28 9.43
CA LYS A 41 -19.36 -3.56 8.69
C LYS A 41 -20.25 -4.42 9.57
N GLU A 42 -21.49 -4.00 9.78
CA GLU A 42 -22.47 -4.81 10.49
C GLU A 42 -22.85 -5.99 9.60
N SER A 43 -22.38 -7.19 9.94
CA SER A 43 -22.73 -8.42 9.23
C SER A 43 -24.23 -8.66 9.42
N THR A 44 -25.03 -8.62 8.35
CA THR A 44 -26.48 -8.84 8.38
C THR A 44 -26.89 -10.32 8.58
N VAL A 45 -26.04 -11.10 9.25
CA VAL A 45 -26.27 -12.52 9.54
C VAL A 45 -26.70 -12.65 11.00
N PRO A 46 -27.82 -13.33 11.32
CA PRO A 46 -28.28 -13.45 12.71
C PRO A 46 -27.21 -14.13 13.60
N GLU A 47 -27.02 -13.58 14.80
CA GLU A 47 -25.95 -13.98 15.74
C GLU A 47 -25.84 -15.50 15.93
N PRO A 48 -24.63 -16.09 15.80
CA PRO A 48 -24.38 -17.45 16.28
C PRO A 48 -24.34 -17.46 17.81
N THR A 49 -24.80 -18.58 18.39
CA THR A 49 -24.89 -18.80 19.84
C THR A 49 -23.55 -18.66 20.57
N PRO A 50 -23.54 -18.25 21.87
CA PRO A 50 -22.34 -17.89 22.63
C PRO A 50 -21.25 -18.96 22.76
N GLU A 51 -21.52 -20.20 22.33
CA GLU A 51 -20.60 -21.33 22.40
C GLU A 51 -19.61 -21.38 21.22
N GLU A 52 -19.86 -20.63 20.13
CA GLU A 52 -18.99 -20.59 18.94
C GLU A 52 -18.07 -19.35 18.89
N SER A 53 -18.35 -18.32 19.70
CA SER A 53 -17.69 -17.00 19.63
C SER A 53 -16.29 -16.95 20.26
N ALA A 54 -15.83 -18.02 20.92
CA ALA A 54 -14.56 -18.03 21.64
C ALA A 54 -13.35 -18.48 20.81
N SER A 55 -13.54 -19.01 19.59
CA SER A 55 -12.44 -19.69 18.88
C SER A 55 -12.43 -19.57 17.35
N ARG A 56 -12.97 -18.49 16.77
CA ARG A 56 -12.77 -18.14 15.36
C ARG A 56 -12.51 -16.64 15.23
N ARG A 57 -11.23 -16.24 15.34
CA ARG A 57 -10.75 -15.10 14.56
C ARG A 57 -10.29 -15.69 13.25
N THR A 58 -11.10 -15.59 12.22
CA THR A 58 -10.79 -16.12 10.88
C THR A 58 -10.47 -14.96 9.96
N ALA A 59 -9.72 -15.21 8.88
CA ALA A 59 -9.33 -14.19 7.91
C ALA A 59 -10.53 -13.40 7.33
N ASP A 60 -11.75 -13.94 7.43
CA ASP A 60 -13.01 -13.26 7.07
C ASP A 60 -13.32 -12.02 7.93
N ASP A 61 -12.74 -11.89 9.14
CA ASP A 61 -12.97 -10.73 10.02
C ASP A 61 -12.34 -9.43 9.49
N ASP A 62 -11.28 -9.52 8.67
CA ASP A 62 -10.58 -8.36 8.13
C ASP A 62 -11.35 -7.70 6.98
N ASP A 63 -12.15 -8.46 6.22
CA ASP A 63 -13.01 -7.95 5.15
C ASP A 63 -14.21 -7.14 5.69
N ASP A 64 -14.59 -7.38 6.95
CA ASP A 64 -15.61 -6.60 7.65
C ASP A 64 -15.04 -5.31 8.27
N ILE A 65 -13.73 -5.03 8.14
CA ILE A 65 -13.12 -3.80 8.64
C ILE A 65 -12.88 -2.82 7.49
N LEU A 66 -13.41 -1.60 7.65
CA LEU A 66 -13.21 -0.48 6.76
C LEU A 66 -12.41 0.62 7.45
N TYR A 67 -11.47 1.22 6.73
CA TYR A 67 -10.62 2.29 7.21
C TYR A 67 -11.09 3.61 6.62
N CYS A 68 -11.48 4.55 7.46
CA CYS A 68 -11.72 5.92 7.04
C CYS A 68 -10.37 6.64 7.02
N ILE A 69 -9.98 7.15 5.86
CA ILE A 69 -8.72 7.82 5.62
C ILE A 69 -8.92 9.26 5.18
N GLN A 70 -7.90 10.07 5.44
CA GLN A 70 -7.75 11.45 4.98
C GLN A 70 -6.46 11.53 4.19
N PHE A 71 -6.51 11.94 2.92
CA PHE A 71 -5.31 12.16 2.12
C PHE A 71 -4.54 13.39 2.62
N ASP A 72 -3.21 13.32 2.55
CA ASP A 72 -2.34 14.40 3.04
C ASP A 72 -2.48 15.68 2.19
N ASP A 73 -2.58 15.54 0.87
CA ASP A 73 -2.71 16.67 -0.07
C ASP A 73 -4.16 17.13 -0.31
N TYR A 74 -5.14 16.40 0.25
CA TYR A 74 -6.58 16.67 0.05
C TYR A 74 -7.31 16.60 1.40
N GLU A 75 -7.13 17.60 2.25
CA GLU A 75 -7.67 17.65 3.63
C GLU A 75 -9.21 17.67 3.72
N ASP A 76 -9.90 17.99 2.63
CA ASP A 76 -11.37 18.04 2.59
C ASP A 76 -12.01 16.69 2.22
N GLU A 77 -11.23 15.72 1.70
CA GLU A 77 -11.76 14.47 1.17
C GLU A 77 -11.53 13.28 2.11
N ARG A 78 -12.62 12.71 2.62
CA ARG A 78 -12.59 11.50 3.43
C ARG A 78 -13.10 10.33 2.63
N VAL A 79 -12.29 9.28 2.57
CA VAL A 79 -12.64 8.05 1.84
C VAL A 79 -12.62 6.89 2.81
N THR A 80 -13.54 5.94 2.60
CA THR A 80 -13.58 4.69 3.36
C THR A 80 -13.12 3.58 2.44
N VAL A 81 -12.05 2.87 2.84
CA VAL A 81 -11.39 1.85 2.01
C VAL A 81 -11.26 0.53 2.75
N PRO A 82 -11.29 -0.62 2.05
CA PRO A 82 -11.02 -1.92 2.65
C PRO A 82 -9.54 -2.09 2.97
N LEU A 83 -9.20 -3.10 3.77
CA LEU A 83 -7.81 -3.47 4.09
C LEU A 83 -6.96 -3.71 2.82
N SER A 84 -7.56 -4.23 1.75
CA SER A 84 -6.87 -4.52 0.48
C SER A 84 -6.40 -3.28 -0.28
N SER A 85 -6.87 -2.08 0.08
CA SER A 85 -6.50 -0.82 -0.58
C SER A 85 -5.63 0.09 0.29
N ILE A 86 -5.11 -0.41 1.40
CA ILE A 86 -4.33 0.37 2.36
C ILE A 86 -3.11 -0.43 2.83
N ARG A 87 -1.97 0.25 2.98
CA ARG A 87 -0.75 -0.33 3.54
C ARG A 87 -0.01 0.67 4.42
N PRO A 88 0.88 0.22 5.33
CA PRO A 88 1.73 1.13 6.08
C PRO A 88 2.55 2.03 5.15
N ARG A 89 2.62 3.33 5.47
CA ARG A 89 3.33 4.28 4.60
C ARG A 89 4.79 3.87 4.41
N ALA A 90 5.24 3.84 3.16
CA ALA A 90 6.62 3.56 2.83
C ALA A 90 7.55 4.63 3.42
N ARG A 91 8.55 4.20 4.22
CA ARG A 91 9.50 5.10 4.89
C ARG A 91 10.95 4.85 4.52
N ARG A 92 11.22 3.78 3.76
CA ARG A 92 12.58 3.33 3.45
C ARG A 92 12.84 3.40 1.95
N LEU A 93 13.77 4.27 1.59
CA LEU A 93 14.37 4.29 0.26
C LEU A 93 15.33 3.10 0.14
N ILE A 94 15.21 2.32 -0.94
CA ILE A 94 16.10 1.17 -1.17
C ILE A 94 17.30 1.61 -1.99
N PRO A 95 18.52 1.48 -1.44
CA PRO A 95 19.74 1.79 -2.20
C PRO A 95 19.83 0.90 -3.43
N PHE A 96 20.31 1.46 -4.55
CA PHE A 96 20.53 0.69 -5.79
C PHE A 96 21.34 -0.59 -5.57
N ALA A 97 22.27 -0.61 -4.61
CA ALA A 97 23.07 -1.79 -4.29
C ALA A 97 22.21 -2.97 -3.81
N ASP A 98 21.13 -2.68 -3.07
CA ASP A 98 20.31 -3.67 -2.36
C ASP A 98 19.15 -4.18 -3.22
N VAL A 99 18.86 -3.53 -4.36
CA VAL A 99 17.81 -3.96 -5.29
C VAL A 99 18.24 -5.18 -6.11
N SER A 100 17.40 -6.19 -6.23
CA SER A 100 17.62 -7.39 -7.03
C SER A 100 16.55 -7.53 -8.12
N VAL A 101 16.87 -8.28 -9.18
CA VAL A 101 15.86 -8.65 -10.19
C VAL A 101 14.84 -9.58 -9.53
N GLY A 102 13.55 -9.30 -9.74
CA GLY A 102 12.43 -9.95 -9.07
C GLY A 102 11.96 -9.24 -7.79
N ASP A 103 12.64 -8.16 -7.35
CA ASP A 103 12.16 -7.37 -6.22
C ASP A 103 10.88 -6.62 -6.60
N ALA A 104 9.85 -6.73 -5.75
CA ALA A 104 8.67 -5.88 -5.78
C ALA A 104 8.95 -4.60 -4.98
N LEU A 105 8.87 -3.45 -5.66
CA LEU A 105 9.16 -2.12 -5.12
C LEU A 105 8.02 -1.17 -5.46
N MET A 106 8.05 0.02 -4.86
CA MET A 106 7.24 1.16 -5.25
C MET A 106 8.13 2.22 -5.92
N ALA A 107 7.71 2.70 -7.08
CA ALA A 107 8.44 3.68 -7.88
C ALA A 107 7.55 4.85 -8.30
N ASN A 108 8.11 6.06 -8.28
CA ASN A 108 7.49 7.19 -8.95
C ASN A 108 7.70 7.07 -10.46
N TYR A 109 6.60 7.07 -11.22
CA TYR A 109 6.61 6.98 -12.68
C TYR A 109 5.45 7.78 -13.26
N ASN A 110 5.68 8.46 -14.38
CA ASN A 110 4.62 9.14 -15.13
C ASN A 110 4.32 8.33 -16.39
N VAL A 111 3.06 7.90 -16.51
CA VAL A 111 2.58 7.04 -17.60
C VAL A 111 2.43 7.82 -18.91
N GLU A 112 2.21 9.13 -18.83
CA GLU A 112 2.08 10.01 -20.00
C GLU A 112 3.44 10.51 -20.48
N ASP A 113 4.29 10.97 -19.57
CA ASP A 113 5.64 11.47 -19.86
C ASP A 113 6.69 10.89 -18.89
N PRO A 114 7.43 9.83 -19.28
CA PRO A 114 8.39 9.15 -18.41
C PRO A 114 9.54 10.02 -17.87
N ASP A 115 9.79 11.19 -18.46
CA ASP A 115 10.83 12.12 -18.02
C ASP A 115 10.34 13.09 -16.93
N GLU A 116 9.04 13.12 -16.66
CA GLU A 116 8.42 13.95 -15.62
C GLU A 116 8.08 13.15 -14.34
N LEU A 117 7.84 13.89 -13.26
CA LEU A 117 7.31 13.31 -12.03
C LEU A 117 5.87 12.84 -12.27
N GLY A 118 5.55 11.64 -11.77
CA GLY A 118 4.21 11.07 -11.86
C GLY A 118 3.70 10.62 -10.51
N PHE A 119 3.02 9.48 -10.49
CA PHE A 119 2.48 8.89 -9.28
C PHE A 119 3.31 7.69 -8.81
N TRP A 120 3.01 7.19 -7.63
CA TRP A 120 3.68 6.03 -7.04
C TRP A 120 2.97 4.74 -7.44
N TYR A 121 3.70 3.85 -8.09
CA TYR A 121 3.19 2.57 -8.59
C TYR A 121 4.00 1.42 -8.02
N ASP A 122 3.36 0.27 -7.85
CA ASP A 122 4.12 -0.96 -7.63
C ASP A 122 4.82 -1.37 -8.93
N CYS A 123 6.02 -1.92 -8.79
CA CYS A 123 6.80 -2.40 -9.91
C CYS A 123 7.64 -3.63 -9.52
N GLU A 124 7.88 -4.49 -10.50
CA GLU A 124 8.79 -5.62 -10.37
C GLU A 124 10.06 -5.33 -11.18
N VAL A 125 11.22 -5.44 -10.53
CA VAL A 125 12.51 -5.21 -11.19
C VAL A 125 12.81 -6.34 -12.19
N THR A 126 12.91 -6.00 -13.47
CA THR A 126 13.15 -6.96 -14.55
C THR A 126 14.61 -7.00 -15.00
N ALA A 127 15.34 -5.91 -14.84
CA ALA A 127 16.77 -5.86 -15.12
C ALA A 127 17.50 -4.86 -14.23
N LYS A 128 18.75 -5.17 -13.92
CA LYS A 128 19.66 -4.28 -13.19
C LYS A 128 21.02 -4.28 -13.88
N ARG A 129 21.49 -3.11 -14.30
CA ARG A 129 22.79 -2.93 -14.95
C ARG A 129 23.60 -1.86 -14.23
N ALA A 130 24.80 -2.22 -13.81
CA ALA A 130 25.73 -1.31 -13.16
C ALA A 130 27.06 -1.31 -13.91
N THR A 131 27.43 -0.15 -14.46
CA THR A 131 28.75 0.10 -15.01
C THR A 131 29.51 1.07 -14.10
N ARG A 132 30.76 1.41 -14.46
CA ARG A 132 31.57 2.37 -13.69
C ARG A 132 30.91 3.75 -13.57
N THR A 133 30.15 4.18 -14.59
CA THR A 133 29.56 5.52 -14.68
C THR A 133 28.04 5.53 -14.67
N THR A 134 27.41 4.39 -14.93
CA THR A 134 25.97 4.34 -15.17
C THR A 134 25.33 3.26 -14.31
N ARG A 135 24.21 3.61 -13.67
CA ARG A 135 23.36 2.68 -12.94
C ARG A 135 21.99 2.75 -13.58
N GLU A 136 21.52 1.61 -14.05
CA GLU A 136 20.25 1.48 -14.73
C GLU A 136 19.45 0.36 -14.07
N LEU A 137 18.17 0.64 -13.91
CA LEU A 137 17.19 -0.30 -13.43
C LEU A 137 16.05 -0.31 -14.46
N SER A 138 15.61 -1.49 -14.85
CA SER A 138 14.38 -1.68 -15.63
C SER A 138 13.40 -2.44 -14.76
N ALA A 139 12.14 -2.03 -14.79
CA ALA A 139 11.07 -2.64 -14.02
C ALA A 139 9.78 -2.64 -14.84
N THR A 140 8.92 -3.63 -14.58
CA THR A 140 7.54 -3.65 -15.05
C THR A 140 6.70 -2.89 -14.04
N VAL A 141 6.05 -1.80 -14.46
CA VAL A 141 5.19 -0.98 -13.62
C VAL A 141 3.75 -1.48 -13.72
N TYR A 142 3.09 -1.68 -12.59
CA TYR A 142 1.68 -2.10 -12.52
C TYR A 142 0.78 -0.88 -12.34
N VAL A 143 0.04 -0.55 -13.40
CA VAL A 143 -0.87 0.59 -13.46
C VAL A 143 -2.28 0.02 -13.61
N GLY A 144 -3.01 -0.13 -12.49
CA GLY A 144 -4.46 -0.40 -12.46
C GLY A 144 -4.94 -1.69 -13.11
#